data_AF-A0A7R9UY25-F1
#
_entry.id   AF-A0A7R9UY25-F1
#
_cell.length_a   1.000
_cell.length_b   1.000
_cell.length_c   1.000
_cell.angle_alpha   90.00
_cell.angle_beta   90.00
_cell.angle_gamma   90.00
#
_symmetry.space_group_name_H-M   'P 1'
#
loop_
_entity.id
_entity.type
_entity.pdbx_description
1 polymer ?
#
loop_
_entity_poly.entity_id
_entity_poly.type
_entity_poly.pdbx_seq_one_letter_code
_entity_poly.pdbx_strand_id
1 'polypeptide(L)'
;LGYLSVNREWRAATLQRKRREYSEAVPAFFDVDDSERSEYQRAIFHQILIDVPRTCSSSALFQHKTVQRSLERILYIWALRHPASGYVQGINDLVLPFFLVFLTGALGTHA
;
A
#
# COMPACT_ATOMS: atom_id res chain seq x y z
N LEU A 1 -1.53 4.45 -16.72
CA LEU A 1 -1.35 4.75 -15.28
C LEU A 1 -0.74 6.12 -14.99
N GLY A 2 0.05 6.74 -15.88
CA GLY A 2 0.43 8.17 -15.75
C GLY A 2 1.22 8.56 -14.50
N TYR A 3 1.78 7.59 -13.76
CA TYR A 3 2.45 7.84 -12.47
C TYR A 3 3.75 8.66 -12.62
N LEU A 4 4.53 8.40 -13.65
CA LEU A 4 5.72 9.17 -14.00
C LEU A 4 5.40 10.13 -15.16
N SER A 5 6.01 11.31 -15.10
CA SER A 5 5.93 12.30 -16.19
C SER A 5 6.39 11.69 -17.53
N VAL A 6 5.69 12.07 -18.61
CA VAL A 6 6.12 11.75 -19.98
C VAL A 6 7.48 12.39 -20.24
N ASN A 7 7.68 13.63 -19.76
CA ASN A 7 8.98 14.29 -19.77
C ASN A 7 9.95 13.57 -18.81
N ARG A 8 11.02 12.99 -19.38
CA ARG A 8 12.02 12.21 -18.66
C ARG A 8 12.75 13.02 -17.60
N GLU A 9 13.01 14.30 -17.86
CA GLU A 9 13.73 15.21 -16.95
C GLU A 9 13.03 15.34 -15.60
N TRP A 10 11.70 15.30 -15.59
CA TRP A 10 10.90 15.50 -14.38
C TRP A 10 10.57 14.21 -13.65
N ARG A 11 10.93 13.04 -14.19
CA ARG A 11 10.57 11.75 -13.58
C ARG A 11 11.19 11.58 -12.21
N ALA A 12 12.47 11.95 -12.05
CA ALA A 12 13.17 11.84 -10.78
C ALA A 12 12.51 12.72 -9.69
N ALA A 13 12.27 14.00 -10.01
CA ALA A 13 11.60 14.93 -9.11
C ALA A 13 10.17 14.49 -8.76
N THR A 14 9.39 14.03 -9.76
CA THR A 14 8.02 13.52 -9.55
C THR A 14 8.03 12.32 -8.62
N LEU A 15 8.93 11.37 -8.85
CA LEU A 15 9.07 10.17 -8.03
C LEU A 15 9.48 10.49 -6.60
N GLN A 16 10.46 11.39 -6.43
CA GLN A 16 10.91 11.82 -5.11
C GLN A 16 9.78 12.48 -4.32
N ARG A 17 9.01 13.38 -4.96
CA ARG A 17 7.85 14.02 -4.34
C ARG A 17 6.81 12.97 -3.92
N LYS A 18 6.46 12.03 -4.80
CA LYS A 18 5.47 10.98 -4.48
C LYS A 18 5.92 10.03 -3.37
N ARG A 19 7.21 9.68 -3.32
CA ARG A 19 7.79 8.91 -2.22
C ARG A 19 7.72 9.67 -0.90
N ARG A 20 8.03 10.97 -0.92
CA ARG A 20 7.92 11.83 0.26
C ARG A 20 6.48 11.93 0.77
N GLU A 21 5.52 12.20 -0.12
CA GLU A 21 4.08 12.22 0.22
C GLU A 21 3.63 10.93 0.91
N TYR A 22 4.09 9.76 0.41
CA TYR A 22 3.81 8.48 1.05
C TYR A 22 4.49 8.36 2.42
N SER A 23 5.79 8.65 2.51
CA SER A 23 6.55 8.58 3.76
C SER A 23 5.97 9.47 4.86
N GLU A 24 5.44 10.65 4.52
CA GLU A 24 4.77 11.55 5.46
C GLU A 24 3.38 11.04 5.87
N ALA A 25 2.67 10.35 4.99
CA ALA A 25 1.36 9.76 5.28
C ALA A 25 1.45 8.57 6.25
N VAL A 26 2.57 7.82 6.26
CA VAL A 26 2.74 6.65 7.12
C VAL A 26 2.60 6.97 8.63
N PRO A 27 3.39 7.89 9.22
CA PRO A 27 3.24 8.23 10.63
C PRO A 27 1.94 9.00 10.92
N ALA A 28 1.42 9.75 9.95
CA ALA A 28 0.20 10.52 10.13
C ALA A 28 -1.07 9.67 10.18
N PHE A 29 -1.09 8.51 9.52
CA PHE A 29 -2.29 7.69 9.39
C PHE A 29 -2.11 6.25 9.86
N PHE A 30 -1.00 5.60 9.54
CA PHE A 30 -0.84 4.16 9.75
C PHE A 30 -0.22 3.84 11.12
N ASP A 31 0.87 4.52 11.49
CA ASP A 31 1.59 4.25 12.76
C ASP A 31 1.01 4.99 13.98
N VAL A 32 -0.23 5.48 13.88
CA VAL A 32 -0.97 6.09 14.99
C VAL A 32 -1.41 5.05 16.03
N ASP A 33 -1.61 5.48 17.27
CA ASP A 33 -2.13 4.62 18.32
C ASP A 33 -3.56 4.20 18.00
N ASP A 34 -3.97 3.00 18.42
CA ASP A 34 -5.32 2.53 18.14
C ASP A 34 -6.38 3.40 18.83
N SER A 35 -6.08 3.96 20.00
CA SER A 35 -6.96 4.91 20.70
C SER A 35 -7.28 6.17 19.89
N GLU A 36 -6.38 6.57 18.98
CA GLU A 36 -6.55 7.73 18.10
C GLU A 36 -7.40 7.41 16.87
N ARG A 37 -7.64 6.13 16.55
CA ARG A 37 -8.47 5.72 15.43
C ARG A 37 -9.96 5.86 15.75
N SER A 38 -10.71 6.49 14.85
CA SER A 38 -12.17 6.49 14.88
C SER A 38 -12.73 5.08 14.67
N GLU A 39 -13.99 4.85 15.04
CA GLU A 39 -14.66 3.56 14.82
C GLU A 39 -14.64 3.13 13.35
N TYR A 40 -14.84 4.10 12.43
CA TYR A 40 -14.75 3.87 10.99
C TYR A 40 -13.34 3.42 10.56
N GLN A 41 -12.31 4.08 11.07
CA GLN A 41 -10.92 3.72 10.79
C GLN A 41 -10.57 2.33 11.32
N ARG A 42 -11.03 1.99 12.54
CA ARG A 42 -10.83 0.66 13.12
C ARG A 42 -11.54 -0.42 12.31
N ALA A 43 -12.77 -0.17 11.86
CA ALA A 43 -13.52 -1.11 11.02
C ALA A 43 -12.78 -1.42 9.70
N ILE A 44 -12.31 -0.37 9.00
CA ILE A 44 -11.50 -0.53 7.78
C ILE A 44 -10.23 -1.32 8.09
N PHE A 45 -9.49 -0.93 9.12
CA PHE A 45 -8.22 -1.56 9.44
C PHE A 45 -8.40 -3.04 9.79
N HIS A 46 -9.41 -3.36 10.59
CA HIS A 46 -9.75 -4.73 10.95
C HIS A 46 -10.07 -5.60 9.73
N GLN A 47 -10.84 -5.08 8.77
CA GLN A 47 -11.15 -5.81 7.54
C GLN A 47 -9.89 -6.09 6.70
N ILE A 48 -9.00 -5.10 6.57
CA ILE A 48 -7.73 -5.26 5.87
C ILE A 48 -6.86 -6.33 6.54
N LEU A 49 -6.80 -6.34 7.88
CA LEU A 49 -6.04 -7.35 8.64
C LEU A 49 -6.58 -8.78 8.45
N ILE A 50 -7.87 -8.93 8.16
CA ILE A 50 -8.48 -10.23 7.83
C ILE A 50 -8.20 -10.60 6.37
N ASP A 51 -8.25 -9.64 5.45
CA ASP A 51 -8.19 -9.91 4.01
C ASP A 51 -6.76 -10.13 3.50
N VAL A 52 -5.78 -9.38 4.01
CA VAL A 52 -4.39 -9.45 3.54
C VAL A 52 -3.78 -10.85 3.71
N PRO A 53 -3.89 -11.55 4.86
CA PRO A 53 -3.36 -12.90 4.99
C PRO A 53 -4.05 -13.93 4.09
N ARG A 54 -5.34 -13.70 3.74
CA ARG A 54 -6.13 -14.56 2.85
C ARG A 54 -5.79 -14.33 1.37
N THR A 55 -5.22 -13.18 1.04
CA THR A 55 -4.84 -12.79 -0.31
C THR A 55 -3.62 -13.59 -0.78
N CYS A 56 -3.72 -14.29 -1.92
CA CYS A 56 -2.66 -15.15 -2.47
C CYS A 56 -2.03 -16.10 -1.41
N SER A 57 -2.87 -16.79 -0.64
CA SER A 57 -2.47 -17.62 0.52
C SER A 57 -1.46 -18.73 0.20
N SER A 58 -1.42 -19.21 -1.05
CA SER A 58 -0.46 -20.23 -1.51
C SER A 58 0.95 -19.70 -1.78
N SER A 59 1.15 -18.38 -1.80
CA SER A 59 2.46 -17.77 -2.10
C SER A 59 3.23 -17.45 -0.82
N ALA A 60 4.40 -18.05 -0.66
CA ALA A 60 5.30 -17.78 0.47
C ALA A 60 5.69 -16.30 0.59
N LEU A 61 5.80 -15.59 -0.54
CA LEU A 61 6.11 -14.16 -0.57
C LEU A 61 5.01 -13.34 0.13
N PHE A 62 3.74 -13.60 -0.20
CA PHE A 62 2.61 -12.86 0.36
C PHE A 62 2.25 -13.30 1.79
N GLN A 63 2.77 -14.44 2.24
CA GLN A 63 2.71 -14.85 3.65
C GLN A 63 3.81 -14.21 4.51
N HIS A 64 4.83 -13.60 3.90
CA HIS A 64 5.90 -12.94 4.66
C HIS A 64 5.38 -11.69 5.37
N LYS A 65 5.65 -11.58 6.69
CA LYS A 65 5.10 -10.50 7.54
C LYS A 65 5.44 -9.09 7.06
N THR A 66 6.65 -8.87 6.56
CA THR A 66 7.04 -7.57 5.97
C THR A 66 6.20 -7.21 4.74
N VAL A 67 5.82 -8.21 3.94
CA VAL A 67 4.97 -8.01 2.76
C VAL A 67 3.53 -7.72 3.21
N GLN A 68 2.99 -8.52 4.14
CA GLN A 68 1.66 -8.28 4.71
C GLN A 68 1.53 -6.87 5.29
N ARG A 69 2.48 -6.46 6.15
CA ARG A 69 2.50 -5.11 6.73
C ARG A 69 2.60 -4.00 5.68
N SER A 70 3.31 -4.25 4.58
CA SER A 70 3.40 -3.30 3.47
C SER A 70 2.07 -3.17 2.72
N LEU A 71 1.38 -4.29 2.47
CA LEU A 71 0.08 -4.32 1.82
C LEU A 71 -1.00 -3.68 2.70
N GLU A 72 -1.04 -4.02 3.99
CA GLU A 72 -1.93 -3.42 4.99
C GLU A 72 -1.81 -1.89 4.98
N ARG A 73 -0.58 -1.38 5.01
CA ARG A 73 -0.31 0.06 4.98
C ARG A 73 -0.75 0.73 3.69
N ILE A 74 -0.49 0.11 2.54
CA ILE A 74 -0.90 0.63 1.23
C ILE A 74 -2.43 0.73 1.16
N LEU A 75 -3.11 -0.37 1.51
CA LEU A 75 -4.57 -0.46 1.44
C LEU A 75 -5.24 0.49 2.42
N TYR A 76 -4.72 0.59 3.64
CA TYR A 76 -5.27 1.46 4.68
C TYR A 76 -5.15 2.94 4.32
N ILE A 77 -3.95 3.39 3.94
CA ILE A 77 -3.74 4.79 3.52
C ILE A 77 -4.57 5.10 2.27
N TRP A 78 -4.68 4.17 1.33
CA TRP A 78 -5.53 4.36 0.15
C TRP A 78 -7.00 4.52 0.54
N ALA A 79 -7.54 3.66 1.41
CA ALA A 79 -8.93 3.71 1.85
C ALA A 79 -9.28 5.03 2.55
N LEU A 80 -8.41 5.55 3.42
CA LEU A 80 -8.63 6.83 4.11
C LEU A 80 -8.63 8.04 3.15
N ARG A 81 -7.86 7.96 2.06
CA ARG A 81 -7.82 9.00 1.03
C ARG A 81 -8.99 8.94 0.05
N HIS A 82 -9.79 7.87 0.07
CA HIS A 82 -10.95 7.67 -0.80
C HIS A 82 -12.19 7.33 0.03
N PRO A 83 -12.69 8.27 0.88
CA PRO A 83 -13.74 7.98 1.86
C PRO A 83 -15.08 7.59 1.22
N ALA A 84 -15.35 8.01 -0.02
CA ALA A 84 -16.55 7.59 -0.75
C ALA A 84 -16.57 6.08 -1.06
N SER A 85 -15.39 5.45 -1.18
CA SER A 85 -15.25 4.02 -1.44
C SER A 85 -14.91 3.24 -0.18
N GLY A 86 -14.05 3.79 0.69
CA GLY A 86 -13.45 3.05 1.81
C GLY A 86 -12.64 1.86 1.33
N TYR A 87 -12.47 0.85 2.19
CA TYR A 87 -11.92 -0.44 1.79
C TYR A 87 -13.04 -1.39 1.37
N VAL A 88 -12.87 -2.06 0.22
CA VAL A 88 -13.79 -3.07 -0.29
C VAL A 88 -12.99 -4.30 -0.67
N GLN A 89 -13.46 -5.47 -0.24
CA GLN A 89 -12.85 -6.75 -0.59
C GLN A 89 -12.71 -6.87 -2.11
N GLY A 90 -11.54 -7.27 -2.58
CA GLY A 90 -11.13 -7.29 -3.99
C GLY A 90 -10.11 -6.20 -4.34
N ILE A 91 -10.07 -5.08 -3.61
CA ILE A 91 -9.03 -4.05 -3.80
C ILE A 91 -7.64 -4.57 -3.40
N ASN A 92 -7.57 -5.47 -2.41
CA ASN A 92 -6.36 -6.20 -2.03
C ASN A 92 -5.72 -6.93 -3.24
N ASP A 93 -6.53 -7.54 -4.10
CA ASP A 93 -6.04 -8.29 -5.26
C ASP A 93 -5.46 -7.37 -6.33
N LEU A 94 -5.99 -6.14 -6.46
CA LEU A 94 -5.48 -5.15 -7.42
C LEU A 94 -4.07 -4.65 -7.08
N VAL A 95 -3.67 -4.70 -5.80
CA VAL A 95 -2.34 -4.24 -5.38
C VAL A 95 -1.23 -5.24 -5.73
N LEU A 96 -1.56 -6.54 -5.81
CA LEU A 96 -0.56 -7.60 -5.94
C LEU A 96 0.27 -7.54 -7.22
N PRO A 97 -0.31 -7.31 -8.42
CA PRO A 97 0.47 -7.22 -9.65
C PRO A 97 1.49 -6.07 -9.59
N PHE A 98 1.10 -4.92 -9.04
CA PHE A 98 2.01 -3.79 -8.85
C PHE A 98 3.13 -4.14 -7.88
N PHE A 99 2.77 -4.74 -6.74
CA PHE A 99 3.74 -5.11 -5.72
C PHE A 99 4.78 -6.08 -6.27
N LEU A 100 4.34 -7.12 -6.99
CA LEU A 100 5.22 -8.12 -7.57
C LEU A 100 6.14 -7.52 -8.63
N VAL A 101 5.60 -6.76 -9.60
CA VAL A 101 6.40 -6.16 -10.68
C VAL A 101 7.44 -5.18 -10.16
N PHE A 102 7.10 -4.35 -9.17
CA PHE A 102 8.07 -3.41 -8.60
C PHE A 102 9.12 -4.11 -7.72
N LEU A 103 8.74 -5.17 -7.00
CA LEU A 103 9.69 -5.95 -6.21
C LEU A 103 10.68 -6.69 -7.11
N THR A 104 10.21 -7.36 -8.17
CA THR A 104 11.10 -8.07 -9.11
C THR A 104 12.02 -7.10 -9.83
N GLY A 105 11.53 -5.92 -10.24
CA GLY A 105 12.35 -4.87 -10.82
C GLY A 105 13.47 -4.39 -9.87
N ALA A 106 13.16 -4.21 -8.59
CA ALA A 106 14.15 -3.80 -7.59
C ALA A 106 15.20 -4.89 -7.29
N LEU A 107 14.81 -6.16 -7.29
CA LEU A 107 15.74 -7.27 -7.10
C LEU A 107 16.61 -7.51 -8.34
N GLY A 108 16.04 -7.38 -9.55
CA GLY A 108 16.74 -7.54 -10.82
C GLY A 108 17.76 -6.44 -11.13
N THR A 109 17.66 -5.27 -10.47
CA THR A 109 18.69 -4.22 -10.57
C THR A 109 19.93 -4.47 -9.70
N HIS A 110 19.94 -5.54 -8.90
CA HIS A 110 21.04 -5.92 -8.01
C HIS A 110 21.69 -7.29 -8.35
N ALA A 111 21.33 -7.89 -9.50
CA ALA A 111 21.96 -9.08 -10.05
C ALA A 111 22.81 -8.70 -11.28
#